data_AF-A0A6N0DVW4-F1
#
_entry.id   AF-A0A6N0DVW4-F1
#
_cell.length_a   1.000
_cell.length_b   1.000
_cell.length_c   1.000
_cell.angle_alpha   90.00
_cell.angle_beta   90.00
_cell.angle_gamma   90.00
#
_symmetry.space_group_name_H-M   'P 1'
#
loop_
_entity.id
_entity.type
_entity.pdbx_description
1 polymer ?
#
loop_
_entity_poly.entity_id
_entity_poly.type
_entity_poly.pdbx_seq_one_letter_code
_entity_poly.pdbx_strand_id
1 'polypeptide(L)'
;MGPITLFDKSFIEMLNVDESALFDALFTANICPMYYVEVLADLKLENPGKRTCEKVVSDLAAKTPVMRAYPNVIHTSLCLLELFGSPIEMRGAPVLAQGTPVRREGRVGVFYQESAEAKAFGRWQRREFLQLEHEFASQWRAQLKSTDHAALAKLAKSALRINAEPKNLEDAYALAKEVVHGKGQQALTLKTAYALLGLPHEYFAQIQERWKRQYQPVEEYAPYMAHCLLVDVFFHITVDKKLISPSRASNKIDLSYLYYLPFAQIFVSNDKLHRRVSPLFLQPEQLFIGGQELKDDLKALDAYYSKLPGNELAQGLFHVAARPPNDDLFLTTRLWKTLGHPVEPPRASPPEGPLSAYLLDRVRKLEEGAKSGVRETFEPSELRDPHEVSIQRLIPTKRGKWQLLPKDLTASKAE
;
A
#
# COMPACT_ATOMS: atom_id res chain seq x y z
N MET A 1 -13.96 2.68 -9.90
CA MET A 1 -13.23 2.32 -8.67
C MET A 1 -13.27 3.53 -7.75
N GLY A 2 -13.18 3.33 -6.44
CA GLY A 2 -13.14 4.44 -5.48
C GLY A 2 -11.72 4.99 -5.27
N PRO A 3 -11.57 6.02 -4.42
CA PRO A 3 -10.29 6.64 -4.10
C PRO A 3 -9.21 5.65 -3.66
N ILE A 4 -7.98 5.87 -4.14
CA ILE A 4 -6.83 5.04 -3.79
C ILE A 4 -6.37 5.43 -2.38
N THR A 5 -6.40 4.47 -1.46
CA THR A 5 -6.26 4.71 -0.03
C THR A 5 -5.11 3.87 0.53
N LEU A 6 -4.11 4.55 1.05
CA LEU A 6 -3.11 3.99 1.95
C LEU A 6 -3.71 3.95 3.37
N PHE A 7 -3.42 2.90 4.12
CA PHE A 7 -3.77 2.81 5.53
C PHE A 7 -2.65 2.17 6.33
N ASP A 8 -2.59 2.50 7.61
CA ASP A 8 -1.72 1.80 8.57
C ASP A 8 -2.45 0.66 9.29
N LYS A 9 -1.70 -0.15 10.02
CA LYS A 9 -2.28 -1.23 10.80
C LYS A 9 -3.35 -0.72 11.77
N SER A 10 -3.08 0.39 12.46
CA SER A 10 -3.95 0.96 13.50
C SER A 10 -5.38 1.22 13.02
N PHE A 11 -5.56 1.62 11.76
CA PHE A 11 -6.89 1.76 11.16
C PHE A 11 -7.60 0.41 10.95
N ILE A 12 -6.93 -0.62 10.45
CA ILE A 12 -7.58 -1.93 10.27
C ILE A 12 -7.89 -2.58 11.63
N GLU A 13 -7.07 -2.35 12.67
CA GLU A 13 -7.32 -2.89 14.00
C GLU A 13 -8.65 -2.41 14.60
N MET A 14 -9.02 -1.15 14.36
CA MET A 14 -10.22 -0.55 14.95
C MET A 14 -11.52 -0.94 14.25
N LEU A 15 -11.48 -1.38 12.99
CA LEU A 15 -12.66 -1.80 12.25
C LEU A 15 -13.20 -3.13 12.78
N ASN A 16 -14.52 -3.29 12.68
CA ASN A 16 -15.14 -4.61 12.68
C ASN A 16 -15.15 -5.22 11.26
N VAL A 17 -15.58 -6.48 11.14
CA VAL A 17 -15.56 -7.20 9.85
C VAL A 17 -16.53 -6.60 8.83
N ASP A 18 -17.69 -6.10 9.26
CA ASP A 18 -18.69 -5.47 8.37
C ASP A 18 -18.21 -4.12 7.84
N GLU A 19 -17.65 -3.28 8.72
CA GLU A 19 -17.02 -2.00 8.36
C GLU A 19 -15.86 -2.22 7.38
N SER A 20 -15.02 -3.24 7.61
CA SER A 20 -13.93 -3.60 6.69
C SER A 20 -14.43 -4.04 5.32
N ALA A 21 -15.63 -4.65 5.26
CA ALA A 21 -16.24 -5.06 4.01
C ALA A 21 -16.66 -3.88 3.15
N LEU A 22 -17.23 -2.85 3.79
CA LEU A 22 -17.60 -1.60 3.14
C LEU A 22 -16.39 -0.80 2.71
N PHE A 23 -15.33 -0.77 3.53
CA PHE A 23 -14.08 -0.12 3.15
C PHE A 23 -13.50 -0.68 1.84
N ASP A 24 -13.42 -2.01 1.71
CA ASP A 24 -12.97 -2.68 0.49
C ASP A 24 -13.92 -2.45 -0.71
N ALA A 25 -15.22 -2.26 -0.46
CA ALA A 25 -16.20 -1.98 -1.50
C ALA A 25 -16.12 -0.54 -2.02
N LEU A 26 -15.81 0.43 -1.17
CA LEU A 26 -15.89 1.86 -1.46
C LEU A 26 -14.53 2.51 -1.72
N PHE A 27 -13.42 1.84 -1.38
CA PHE A 27 -12.07 2.37 -1.58
C PHE A 27 -11.20 1.38 -2.35
N THR A 28 -10.10 1.88 -2.89
CA THR A 28 -9.07 1.07 -3.55
C THR A 28 -7.84 1.03 -2.64
N ALA A 29 -7.58 -0.11 -2.00
CA ALA A 29 -6.54 -0.24 -1.00
C ALA A 29 -5.14 -0.36 -1.63
N ASN A 30 -4.28 0.63 -1.38
CA ASN A 30 -2.83 0.53 -1.57
C ASN A 30 -2.22 -0.08 -0.30
N ILE A 31 -1.91 -1.38 -0.32
CA ILE A 31 -1.40 -2.07 0.86
C ILE A 31 0.11 -1.91 0.92
N CYS A 32 0.57 -1.14 1.90
CA CYS A 32 1.98 -0.97 2.23
C CYS A 32 2.62 -2.34 2.56
N PRO A 33 3.79 -2.67 2.00
CA PRO A 33 4.59 -3.85 2.38
C PRO A 33 4.78 -4.01 3.89
N MET A 34 4.92 -2.89 4.61
CA MET A 34 5.12 -2.90 6.06
C MET A 34 3.90 -3.38 6.83
N TYR A 35 2.70 -3.21 6.28
CA TYR A 35 1.48 -3.74 6.88
C TYR A 35 1.54 -5.26 7.05
N TYR A 36 2.01 -5.99 6.03
CA TYR A 36 2.16 -7.45 6.10
C TYR A 36 3.11 -7.87 7.21
N VAL A 37 4.24 -7.16 7.31
CA VAL A 37 5.27 -7.42 8.30
C VAL A 37 4.75 -7.15 9.70
N GLU A 38 4.04 -6.04 9.91
CA GLU A 38 3.45 -5.69 11.20
C GLU A 38 2.34 -6.63 11.66
N VAL A 39 1.52 -7.10 10.72
CA VAL A 39 0.49 -8.11 11.00
C VAL A 39 1.16 -9.43 11.37
N LEU A 40 2.15 -9.87 10.60
CA LEU A 40 2.86 -11.12 10.88
C LEU A 40 3.63 -11.08 12.21
N ALA A 41 4.23 -9.94 12.54
CA ALA A 41 4.96 -9.74 13.80
C ALA A 41 4.10 -9.89 15.06
N ASP A 42 2.77 -9.84 14.94
CA ASP A 42 1.86 -10.11 16.06
C ASP A 42 1.75 -11.59 16.43
N LEU A 43 2.27 -12.51 15.61
CA LEU A 43 2.46 -13.91 16.03
C LEU A 43 3.32 -14.05 17.29
N LYS A 44 4.13 -13.03 17.59
CA LYS A 44 5.02 -12.96 18.76
C LYS A 44 4.71 -11.75 19.65
N LEU A 45 3.45 -11.32 19.67
CA LEU A 45 2.98 -10.27 20.58
C LEU A 45 3.10 -10.77 22.04
N GLU A 46 3.69 -9.95 22.93
CA GLU A 46 3.93 -10.33 24.33
C GLU A 46 2.64 -10.41 25.15
N ASN A 47 1.68 -9.52 24.87
CA ASN A 47 0.43 -9.39 25.62
C ASN A 47 -0.78 -9.36 24.68
N PRO A 48 -1.20 -10.52 24.12
CA PRO A 48 -2.38 -10.59 23.25
C PRO A 48 -3.72 -10.48 24.00
N GLY A 49 -3.68 -10.24 25.31
CA GLY A 49 -4.85 -10.18 26.17
C GLY A 49 -5.50 -11.55 26.33
N LYS A 50 -6.81 -11.64 26.07
CA LYS A 50 -7.58 -12.90 26.15
C LYS A 50 -7.48 -13.78 24.89
N ARG A 51 -6.76 -13.34 23.85
CA ARG A 51 -6.66 -14.03 22.56
C ARG A 51 -5.30 -14.69 22.42
N THR A 52 -5.19 -15.70 21.55
CA THR A 52 -3.88 -16.18 21.09
C THR A 52 -3.28 -15.19 20.08
N CYS A 53 -1.96 -15.16 19.93
CA CYS A 53 -1.29 -14.34 18.92
C CYS A 53 -1.79 -14.65 17.50
N GLU A 54 -1.95 -15.93 17.17
CA GLU A 54 -2.54 -16.40 15.92
C GLU A 54 -3.96 -15.87 15.69
N LYS A 55 -4.78 -15.80 16.74
CA LYS A 55 -6.12 -15.20 16.66
C LYS A 55 -6.06 -13.71 16.36
N VAL A 56 -5.11 -12.98 16.94
CA VAL A 56 -4.89 -11.55 16.63
C VAL A 56 -4.57 -11.39 15.14
N VAL A 57 -3.62 -12.17 14.62
CA VAL A 57 -3.22 -12.12 13.21
C VAL A 57 -4.37 -12.51 12.29
N SER A 58 -5.08 -13.60 12.59
CA SER A 58 -6.25 -14.05 11.84
C SER A 58 -7.39 -13.01 11.81
N ASP A 59 -7.62 -12.29 12.91
CA ASP A 59 -8.62 -11.23 12.97
C ASP A 59 -8.26 -10.02 12.12
N LEU A 60 -6.98 -9.64 12.08
CA LEU A 60 -6.50 -8.58 11.19
C LEU A 60 -6.57 -9.01 9.73
N ALA A 61 -6.17 -10.24 9.45
CA ALA A 61 -6.26 -10.87 8.13
C ALA A 61 -7.70 -10.87 7.60
N ALA A 62 -8.68 -11.19 8.45
CA ALA A 62 -10.10 -11.21 8.08
C ALA A 62 -10.68 -9.81 7.77
N LYS A 63 -10.06 -8.76 8.31
CA LYS A 63 -10.44 -7.35 8.09
C LYS A 63 -9.63 -6.67 6.99
N THR A 64 -8.61 -7.33 6.45
CA THR A 64 -7.81 -6.79 5.36
C THR A 64 -8.63 -6.76 4.07
N PRO A 65 -8.57 -5.69 3.26
CA PRO A 65 -9.19 -5.66 1.93
C PRO A 65 -8.70 -6.82 1.05
N VAL A 66 -9.59 -7.36 0.21
CA VAL A 66 -9.30 -8.52 -0.66
C VAL A 66 -9.70 -8.26 -2.11
N MET A 67 -10.82 -7.57 -2.35
CA MET A 67 -11.35 -7.37 -3.70
C MET A 67 -10.69 -6.20 -4.40
N ARG A 68 -10.49 -5.08 -3.71
CA ARG A 68 -9.86 -3.86 -4.25
C ARG A 68 -8.52 -3.57 -3.57
N ALA A 69 -7.82 -4.63 -3.16
CA ALA A 69 -6.50 -4.61 -2.56
C ALA A 69 -5.37 -4.68 -3.59
N TYR A 70 -4.33 -3.87 -3.40
CA TYR A 70 -3.17 -3.79 -4.28
C TYR A 70 -1.92 -3.69 -3.41
N PRO A 71 -1.25 -4.82 -3.13
CA PRO A 71 0.07 -4.83 -2.49
C PRO A 71 1.05 -4.02 -3.33
N ASN A 72 1.68 -3.02 -2.73
CA ASN A 72 2.69 -2.23 -3.41
C ASN A 72 4.04 -2.98 -3.41
N VAL A 73 4.92 -2.63 -4.34
CA VAL A 73 6.29 -3.15 -4.37
C VAL A 73 7.08 -2.54 -3.20
N ILE A 74 7.97 -3.31 -2.57
CA ILE A 74 8.84 -2.80 -1.50
C ILE A 74 9.74 -1.64 -1.97
N HIS A 75 9.86 -0.59 -1.14
CA HIS A 75 10.55 0.66 -1.45
C HIS A 75 11.99 0.45 -1.93
N THR A 76 12.72 -0.53 -1.38
CA THR A 76 14.10 -0.84 -1.81
C THR A 76 14.16 -1.27 -3.27
N SER A 77 13.18 -2.07 -3.73
CA SER A 77 13.08 -2.49 -5.12
C SER A 77 12.72 -1.32 -6.04
N LEU A 78 11.77 -0.47 -5.61
CA LEU A 78 11.41 0.74 -6.36
C LEU A 78 12.58 1.73 -6.48
N CYS A 79 13.32 1.96 -5.39
CA CYS A 79 14.52 2.79 -5.39
C CYS A 79 15.60 2.23 -6.33
N LEU A 80 15.85 0.92 -6.31
CA LEU A 80 16.82 0.29 -7.21
C LEU A 80 16.40 0.40 -8.67
N LEU A 81 15.13 0.12 -8.98
CA LEU A 81 14.58 0.27 -10.33
C LEU A 81 14.80 1.70 -10.85
N GLU A 82 14.48 2.71 -10.02
CA GLU A 82 14.69 4.12 -10.33
C GLU A 82 16.16 4.44 -10.59
N LEU A 83 17.05 4.01 -9.69
CA LEU A 83 18.49 4.24 -9.81
C LEU A 83 19.12 3.54 -11.02
N PHE A 84 18.53 2.45 -11.51
CA PHE A 84 18.92 1.80 -12.77
C PHE A 84 18.30 2.44 -14.02
N GLY A 85 17.46 3.46 -13.85
CA GLY A 85 16.89 4.27 -14.91
C GLY A 85 15.45 3.94 -15.29
N SER A 86 14.72 3.19 -14.46
CA SER A 86 13.28 2.95 -14.63
C SER A 86 12.51 3.94 -13.76
N PRO A 87 11.98 5.05 -14.31
CA PRO A 87 11.35 6.11 -13.50
C PRO A 87 10.12 5.58 -12.76
N ILE A 88 9.93 6.05 -11.53
CA ILE A 88 8.79 5.68 -10.69
C ILE A 88 7.72 6.77 -10.76
N GLU A 89 6.57 6.46 -11.34
CA GLU A 89 5.47 7.41 -11.47
C GLU A 89 4.71 7.58 -10.15
N MET A 90 4.91 8.72 -9.51
CA MET A 90 4.27 9.14 -8.25
C MET A 90 2.87 9.74 -8.46
N ARG A 91 2.01 9.02 -9.20
CA ARG A 91 0.70 9.50 -9.68
C ARG A 91 -0.48 9.17 -8.76
N GLY A 92 -0.23 8.82 -7.50
CA GLY A 92 -1.27 8.40 -6.56
C GLY A 92 -1.82 6.99 -6.83
N ALA A 93 -1.07 6.13 -7.52
CA ALA A 93 -1.45 4.75 -7.82
C ALA A 93 -0.38 3.74 -7.37
N PRO A 94 -0.76 2.55 -6.86
CA PRO A 94 0.18 1.54 -6.42
C PRO A 94 1.01 0.98 -7.58
N VAL A 95 2.27 0.64 -7.31
CA VAL A 95 3.14 -0.07 -8.25
C VAL A 95 3.00 -1.56 -7.98
N LEU A 96 2.61 -2.33 -8.99
CA LEU A 96 2.37 -3.76 -8.88
C LEU A 96 3.59 -4.56 -9.35
N ALA A 97 3.97 -5.57 -8.57
CA ALA A 97 5.02 -6.50 -8.94
C ALA A 97 4.48 -7.61 -9.86
N GLN A 98 5.40 -8.31 -10.54
CA GLN A 98 5.15 -9.64 -11.13
C GLN A 98 4.07 -9.69 -12.23
N GLY A 99 3.81 -8.58 -12.93
CA GLY A 99 3.03 -8.62 -14.16
C GLY A 99 3.77 -9.43 -15.22
N THR A 100 3.15 -10.50 -15.72
CA THR A 100 3.71 -11.28 -16.83
C THR A 100 3.16 -10.73 -18.14
N PRO A 101 3.98 -10.07 -18.97
CA PRO A 101 3.53 -9.59 -20.27
C PRO A 101 3.33 -10.77 -21.22
N VAL A 102 2.33 -10.66 -22.07
CA VAL A 102 1.95 -11.68 -23.05
C VAL A 102 1.53 -11.00 -24.34
N ARG A 103 2.12 -11.40 -25.47
CA ARG A 103 1.64 -10.98 -26.80
C ARG A 103 0.77 -12.08 -27.39
N ARG A 104 -0.45 -11.73 -27.79
CA ARG A 104 -1.38 -12.63 -28.47
C ARG A 104 -2.12 -11.87 -29.56
N GLU A 105 -2.17 -12.44 -30.76
CA GLU A 105 -2.88 -11.85 -31.90
C GLU A 105 -2.47 -10.39 -32.19
N GLY A 106 -1.18 -10.08 -31.99
CA GLY A 106 -0.64 -8.72 -32.17
C GLY A 106 -0.99 -7.73 -31.05
N ARG A 107 -1.69 -8.16 -30.00
CA ARG A 107 -2.02 -7.33 -28.83
C ARG A 107 -1.16 -7.72 -27.64
N VAL A 108 -0.75 -6.71 -26.88
CA VAL A 108 0.00 -6.87 -25.64
C VAL A 108 -0.97 -6.83 -24.46
N GLY A 109 -0.95 -7.87 -23.65
CA GLY A 109 -1.65 -7.92 -22.37
C GLY A 109 -0.68 -8.14 -21.21
N VAL A 110 -1.13 -7.86 -19.99
CA VAL A 110 -0.37 -8.16 -18.77
C VAL A 110 -1.24 -8.97 -17.83
N PHE A 111 -0.74 -10.12 -17.40
CA PHE A 111 -1.40 -10.99 -16.44
C PHE A 111 -0.71 -10.90 -15.08
N TYR A 112 -1.46 -10.56 -14.05
CA TYR A 112 -1.03 -10.55 -12.67
C TYR A 112 -1.61 -11.76 -11.94
N GLN A 113 -0.72 -12.65 -11.51
CA GLN A 113 -1.09 -13.73 -10.61
C GLN A 113 -1.34 -13.18 -9.20
N GLU A 114 -2.04 -13.97 -8.39
CA GLU A 114 -2.18 -13.68 -6.97
C GLU A 114 -0.79 -13.62 -6.29
N SER A 115 -0.53 -12.50 -5.60
CA SER A 115 0.76 -12.24 -4.97
C SER A 115 1.04 -13.20 -3.80
N ALA A 116 2.31 -13.35 -3.44
CA ALA A 116 2.72 -14.18 -2.31
C ALA A 116 2.08 -13.70 -0.99
N GLU A 117 1.95 -12.38 -0.84
CA GLU A 117 1.35 -11.73 0.32
C GLU A 117 -0.16 -11.98 0.39
N ALA A 118 -0.88 -11.91 -0.74
CA ALA A 118 -2.30 -12.24 -0.79
C ALA A 118 -2.55 -13.72 -0.43
N LYS A 119 -1.70 -14.64 -0.94
CA LYS A 119 -1.73 -16.06 -0.57
C LYS A 119 -1.47 -16.26 0.94
N ALA A 120 -0.54 -15.50 1.52
CA ALA A 120 -0.26 -15.55 2.96
C ALA A 120 -1.47 -15.11 3.78
N PHE A 121 -2.08 -13.97 3.46
CA PHE A 121 -3.30 -13.53 4.12
C PHE A 121 -4.45 -14.53 4.00
N GLY A 122 -4.62 -15.17 2.84
CA GLY A 122 -5.60 -16.23 2.67
C GLY A 122 -5.41 -17.38 3.70
N ARG A 123 -4.16 -17.77 3.96
CA ARG A 123 -3.82 -18.76 5.01
C ARG A 123 -4.08 -18.21 6.41
N TRP A 124 -3.63 -17.00 6.70
CA TRP A 124 -3.79 -16.38 8.02
C TRP A 124 -5.26 -16.21 8.42
N GLN A 125 -6.14 -15.91 7.46
CA GLN A 125 -7.60 -15.88 7.68
C GLN A 125 -8.13 -17.23 8.18
N ARG A 126 -7.58 -18.35 7.72
CA ARG A 126 -7.91 -19.71 8.16
C ARG A 126 -7.11 -20.19 9.38
N ARG A 127 -6.29 -19.31 9.97
CA ARG A 127 -5.32 -19.63 11.05
C ARG A 127 -4.28 -20.68 10.65
N GLU A 128 -3.95 -20.73 9.37
CA GLU A 128 -2.86 -21.55 8.86
C GLU A 128 -1.59 -20.69 8.83
N PHE A 129 -0.59 -21.07 9.63
CA PHE A 129 0.69 -20.39 9.72
C PHE A 129 1.82 -21.37 9.41
N LEU A 130 2.82 -20.90 8.66
CA LEU A 130 4.02 -21.68 8.37
C LEU A 130 5.05 -21.52 9.50
N GLN A 131 5.89 -22.53 9.69
CA GLN A 131 6.99 -22.45 10.66
C GLN A 131 7.93 -21.27 10.36
N LEU A 132 8.23 -21.03 9.08
CA LEU A 132 9.03 -19.89 8.63
C LEU A 132 8.42 -18.54 9.02
N GLU A 133 7.09 -18.43 9.02
CA GLU A 133 6.36 -17.21 9.40
C GLU A 133 6.51 -16.92 10.90
N HIS A 134 6.51 -17.95 11.76
CA HIS A 134 6.82 -17.79 13.19
C HIS A 134 8.27 -17.39 13.44
N GLU A 135 9.22 -17.96 12.69
CA GLU A 135 10.64 -17.64 12.80
C GLU A 135 10.90 -16.20 12.37
N PHE A 136 10.32 -15.78 11.24
CA PHE A 136 10.37 -14.40 10.78
C PHE A 136 9.82 -13.43 11.84
N ALA A 137 8.64 -13.72 12.41
CA ALA A 137 8.04 -12.87 13.43
C ALA A 137 8.94 -12.73 14.69
N SER A 138 9.59 -13.81 15.12
CA SER A 138 10.54 -13.80 16.24
C SER A 138 11.77 -12.93 15.92
N GLN A 139 12.37 -13.13 14.75
CA GLN A 139 13.55 -12.37 14.32
C GLN A 139 13.23 -10.88 14.18
N TRP A 140 12.08 -10.55 13.59
CA TRP A 140 11.61 -9.17 13.44
C TRP A 140 11.45 -8.45 14.79
N ARG A 141 10.79 -9.09 15.76
CA ARG A 141 10.64 -8.52 17.11
C ARG A 141 11.98 -8.35 17.82
N ALA A 142 12.91 -9.30 17.65
CA ALA A 142 14.26 -9.19 18.22
C ALA A 142 15.03 -8.00 17.61
N GLN A 143 14.99 -7.85 16.29
CA GLN A 143 15.61 -6.72 15.58
C GLN A 143 15.06 -5.37 16.04
N LEU A 144 13.74 -5.27 16.21
CA LEU A 144 13.13 -4.03 16.73
C LEU A 144 13.64 -3.67 18.13
N LYS A 145 13.80 -4.67 19.01
CA LYS A 145 14.33 -4.44 20.37
C LYS A 145 15.80 -4.04 20.37
N SER A 146 16.60 -4.56 19.44
CA SER A 146 18.03 -4.28 19.36
C SER A 146 18.39 -3.01 18.57
N THR A 147 17.43 -2.36 17.91
CA THR A 147 17.71 -1.20 17.07
C THR A 147 17.91 0.07 17.91
N ASP A 148 19.14 0.60 17.93
CA ASP A 148 19.44 1.88 18.56
C ASP A 148 19.24 3.05 17.57
N HIS A 149 18.03 3.61 17.59
CA HIS A 149 17.66 4.75 16.75
C HIS A 149 18.47 6.01 17.07
N ALA A 150 18.95 6.19 18.30
CA ALA A 150 19.73 7.36 18.70
C ALA A 150 21.15 7.28 18.12
N ALA A 151 21.78 6.11 18.16
CA ALA A 151 23.07 5.88 17.51
C ALA A 151 22.98 6.09 15.99
N LEU A 152 21.94 5.54 15.34
CA LEU A 152 21.70 5.76 13.91
C LEU A 152 21.45 7.24 13.58
N ALA A 153 20.67 7.94 14.39
CA ALA A 153 20.44 9.38 14.21
C ALA A 153 21.73 10.19 14.33
N LYS A 154 22.59 9.88 15.31
CA LYS A 154 23.89 10.54 15.49
C LYS A 154 24.83 10.28 14.30
N LEU A 155 24.86 9.05 13.80
CA LEU A 155 25.61 8.68 12.60
C LEU A 155 25.09 9.43 11.37
N ALA A 156 23.78 9.43 11.13
CA ALA A 156 23.14 10.16 10.03
C ALA A 156 23.44 11.66 10.10
N LYS A 157 23.33 12.28 11.27
CA LYS A 157 23.66 13.69 11.51
C LYS A 157 25.11 14.02 11.14
N SER A 158 26.05 13.18 11.58
CA SER A 158 27.47 13.34 11.28
C SER A 158 27.77 13.17 9.79
N ALA A 159 27.15 12.18 9.16
CA ALA A 159 27.29 11.91 7.74
C ALA A 159 26.71 13.05 6.87
N LEU A 160 25.61 13.66 7.31
CA LEU A 160 24.89 14.70 6.58
C LEU A 160 25.25 16.13 7.00
N ARG A 161 26.22 16.29 7.93
CA ARG A 161 26.71 17.60 8.43
C ARG A 161 25.59 18.54 8.89
N ILE A 162 24.57 17.97 9.54
CA ILE A 162 23.39 18.72 9.99
C ILE A 162 23.76 19.49 11.27
N ASN A 163 24.01 20.79 11.10
CA ASN A 163 24.41 21.69 12.20
C ASN A 163 23.24 22.52 12.76
N ALA A 164 22.14 22.64 12.02
CA ALA A 164 20.97 23.39 12.43
C ALA A 164 20.14 22.65 13.50
N GLU A 165 19.44 23.41 14.34
CA GLU A 165 18.62 22.88 15.43
C GLU A 165 17.13 23.19 15.21
N PRO A 166 16.33 22.25 14.68
CA PRO A 166 14.90 22.48 14.48
C PRO A 166 14.15 22.52 15.81
N LYS A 167 13.16 23.41 15.93
CA LYS A 167 12.37 23.59 17.16
C LYS A 167 11.04 22.85 17.13
N ASN A 168 10.52 22.59 15.94
CA ASN A 168 9.26 21.91 15.69
C ASN A 168 9.40 20.94 14.50
N LEU A 169 8.31 20.27 14.13
CA LEU A 169 8.34 19.28 13.05
C LEU A 169 8.48 19.95 11.67
N GLU A 170 7.91 21.13 11.50
CA GLU A 170 7.97 21.93 10.28
C GLU A 170 9.42 22.35 9.97
N ASP A 171 10.14 22.86 10.97
CA ASP A 171 11.56 23.19 10.90
C ASP A 171 12.40 21.96 10.57
N ALA A 172 12.08 20.81 11.20
CA ALA A 172 12.79 19.56 10.95
C ALA A 172 12.56 19.06 9.52
N TYR A 173 11.36 19.23 8.98
CA TYR A 173 11.02 18.89 7.61
C TYR A 173 11.71 19.80 6.60
N ALA A 174 11.72 21.12 6.85
CA ALA A 174 12.47 22.08 6.04
C ALA A 174 13.97 21.74 6.01
N LEU A 175 14.56 21.45 7.16
CA LEU A 175 15.96 21.03 7.27
C LEU A 175 16.22 19.71 6.54
N ALA A 176 15.31 18.73 6.65
CA ALA A 176 15.44 17.47 5.94
C ALA A 176 15.43 17.67 4.42
N LYS A 177 14.59 18.57 3.89
CA LYS A 177 14.57 18.94 2.47
C LYS A 177 15.91 19.53 2.02
N GLU A 178 16.48 20.47 2.78
CA GLU A 178 17.77 21.06 2.42
C GLU A 178 18.90 20.03 2.35
N VAL A 179 18.86 19.04 3.25
CA VAL A 179 19.82 17.95 3.31
C VAL A 179 19.68 17.01 2.11
N VAL A 180 18.46 16.60 1.77
CA VAL A 180 18.18 15.75 0.59
C VAL A 180 18.55 16.46 -0.70
N HIS A 181 18.24 17.75 -0.80
CA HIS A 181 18.61 18.57 -1.94
C HIS A 181 20.13 18.61 -2.18
N GLY A 182 20.94 18.46 -1.12
CA GLY A 182 22.34 18.05 -1.24
C GLY A 182 23.25 19.05 -1.97
N LYS A 183 23.04 20.37 -1.81
CA LYS A 183 23.81 21.43 -2.51
C LYS A 183 25.33 21.18 -2.37
N GLY A 184 25.97 20.85 -3.49
CA GLY A 184 27.41 20.57 -3.57
C GLY A 184 27.86 19.23 -2.98
N GLN A 185 26.94 18.36 -2.55
CA GLN A 185 27.24 17.10 -1.85
C GLN A 185 26.44 15.90 -2.41
N GLN A 186 26.04 15.93 -3.68
CA GLN A 186 25.17 14.91 -4.30
C GLN A 186 25.69 13.47 -4.16
N ALA A 187 27.01 13.25 -4.26
CA ALA A 187 27.60 11.92 -4.06
C ALA A 187 27.43 11.40 -2.62
N LEU A 188 27.46 12.30 -1.62
CA LEU A 188 27.22 11.99 -0.23
C LEU A 188 25.73 11.74 0.04
N THR A 189 24.84 12.50 -0.59
CA THR A 189 23.39 12.26 -0.58
C THR A 189 23.09 10.85 -1.10
N LEU A 190 23.62 10.48 -2.26
CA LEU A 190 23.45 9.15 -2.84
C LEU A 190 23.99 8.03 -1.93
N LYS A 191 25.19 8.22 -1.36
CA LYS A 191 25.77 7.25 -0.40
C LYS A 191 24.90 7.11 0.85
N THR A 192 24.35 8.21 1.34
CA THR A 192 23.50 8.22 2.53
C THR A 192 22.16 7.54 2.26
N ALA A 193 21.57 7.74 1.09
CA ALA A 193 20.38 7.00 0.66
C ALA A 193 20.58 5.49 0.73
N TYR A 194 21.70 4.98 0.20
CA TYR A 194 22.00 3.55 0.28
C TYR A 194 22.02 3.02 1.71
N ALA A 195 22.69 3.76 2.60
CA ALA A 195 22.83 3.35 3.99
C ALA A 195 21.51 3.40 4.76
N LEU A 196 20.74 4.48 4.64
CA LEU A 196 19.51 4.68 5.43
C LEU A 196 18.35 3.83 4.92
N LEU A 197 18.17 3.76 3.59
CA LEU A 197 17.07 3.03 2.95
C LEU A 197 17.30 1.52 2.90
N GLY A 198 18.50 1.05 3.26
CA GLY A 198 18.87 -0.37 3.24
C GLY A 198 19.00 -0.93 1.82
N LEU A 199 19.60 -0.17 0.90
CA LEU A 199 19.83 -0.63 -0.46
C LEU A 199 21.05 -1.59 -0.50
N PRO A 200 21.01 -2.65 -1.33
CA PRO A 200 22.11 -3.61 -1.42
C PRO A 200 23.40 -2.96 -1.92
N HIS A 201 24.48 -3.09 -1.15
CA HIS A 201 25.76 -2.42 -1.42
C HIS A 201 26.45 -2.94 -2.69
N GLU A 202 26.16 -4.18 -3.12
CA GLU A 202 26.74 -4.77 -4.33
C GLU A 202 26.43 -3.97 -5.60
N TYR A 203 25.32 -3.23 -5.64
CA TYR A 203 24.93 -2.43 -6.80
C TYR A 203 25.49 -0.99 -6.77
N PHE A 204 26.09 -0.56 -5.66
CA PHE A 204 26.46 0.85 -5.46
C PHE A 204 27.46 1.35 -6.49
N ALA A 205 28.50 0.57 -6.81
CA ALA A 205 29.54 0.99 -7.75
C ALA A 205 28.96 1.26 -9.16
N GLN A 206 28.12 0.33 -9.64
CA GLN A 206 27.46 0.45 -10.94
C GLN A 206 26.51 1.66 -10.99
N ILE A 207 25.71 1.86 -9.95
CA ILE A 207 24.77 2.98 -9.88
C ILE A 207 25.51 4.32 -9.75
N GLN A 208 26.58 4.36 -8.97
CA GLN A 208 27.40 5.57 -8.84
C GLN A 208 28.04 5.95 -10.17
N GLU A 209 28.56 5.00 -10.94
CA GLU A 209 29.09 5.26 -12.29
C GLU A 209 28.00 5.77 -13.24
N ARG A 210 26.82 5.14 -13.22
CA ARG A 210 25.68 5.57 -14.04
C ARG A 210 25.26 7.00 -13.72
N TRP A 211 25.09 7.32 -12.43
CA TRP A 211 24.74 8.65 -11.96
C TRP A 211 25.81 9.68 -12.36
N LYS A 212 27.11 9.38 -12.18
CA LYS A 212 28.22 10.27 -12.58
C LYS A 212 28.22 10.65 -14.06
N ARG A 213 27.72 9.78 -14.94
CA ARG A 213 27.63 10.07 -16.39
C ARG A 213 26.58 11.12 -16.73
N GLN A 214 25.53 11.23 -15.92
CA GLN A 214 24.46 12.22 -16.09
C GLN A 214 24.72 13.47 -15.24
N TYR A 215 25.31 13.27 -14.05
CA TYR A 215 25.65 14.29 -13.07
C TYR A 215 24.50 15.25 -12.74
N GLN A 216 23.31 14.69 -12.55
CA GLN A 216 22.11 15.43 -12.14
C GLN A 216 21.97 15.44 -10.60
N PRO A 217 21.27 16.43 -10.03
CA PRO A 217 20.83 16.37 -8.64
C PRO A 217 20.09 15.07 -8.35
N VAL A 218 20.29 14.50 -7.16
CA VAL A 218 19.68 13.21 -6.78
C VAL A 218 18.15 13.25 -6.87
N GLU A 219 17.54 14.39 -6.52
CA GLU A 219 16.10 14.63 -6.62
C GLU A 219 15.57 14.60 -8.07
N GLU A 220 16.39 14.97 -9.05
CA GLU A 220 16.03 14.92 -10.47
C GLU A 220 16.32 13.54 -11.07
N TYR A 221 17.43 12.93 -10.67
CA TYR A 221 17.86 11.62 -11.16
C TYR A 221 16.96 10.48 -10.64
N ALA A 222 16.54 10.56 -9.38
CA ALA A 222 15.78 9.52 -8.68
C ALA A 222 14.81 10.15 -7.65
N PRO A 223 13.72 10.78 -8.12
CA PRO A 223 12.79 11.53 -7.27
C PRO A 223 12.08 10.69 -6.21
N TYR A 224 11.72 9.43 -6.51
CA TYR A 224 11.08 8.55 -5.52
C TYR A 224 12.05 8.15 -4.42
N MET A 225 13.30 7.83 -4.76
CA MET A 225 14.34 7.54 -3.78
C MET A 225 14.66 8.77 -2.92
N ALA A 226 14.67 9.97 -3.51
CA ALA A 226 14.81 11.21 -2.76
C ALA A 226 13.63 11.44 -1.79
N HIS A 227 12.39 11.13 -2.20
CA HIS A 227 11.23 11.14 -1.31
C HIS A 227 11.40 10.17 -0.13
N CYS A 228 11.85 8.94 -0.37
CA CYS A 228 12.12 7.98 0.69
C CYS A 228 13.23 8.47 1.64
N LEU A 229 14.31 9.04 1.08
CA LEU A 229 15.40 9.62 1.86
C LEU A 229 14.91 10.78 2.73
N LEU A 230 14.02 11.63 2.22
CA LEU A 230 13.45 12.75 2.96
C LEU A 230 12.74 12.28 4.23
N VAL A 231 11.95 11.21 4.13
CA VAL A 231 11.26 10.61 5.28
C VAL A 231 12.27 10.12 6.33
N ASP A 232 13.35 9.45 5.91
CA ASP A 232 14.37 8.92 6.82
C ASP A 232 15.24 10.00 7.47
N VAL A 233 15.67 10.99 6.70
CA VAL A 233 16.42 12.14 7.23
C VAL A 233 15.56 12.90 8.23
N PHE A 234 14.30 13.16 7.90
CA PHE A 234 13.33 13.77 8.81
C PHE A 234 13.19 12.98 10.12
N PHE A 235 13.04 11.65 10.04
CA PHE A 235 12.95 10.79 11.22
C PHE A 235 14.19 10.92 12.11
N HIS A 236 15.38 10.85 11.53
CA HIS A 236 16.62 10.94 12.29
C HIS A 236 16.81 12.32 12.95
N ILE A 237 16.46 13.41 12.24
CA ILE A 237 16.49 14.77 12.80
C ILE A 237 15.53 14.89 14.00
N THR A 238 14.30 14.42 13.85
CA THR A 238 13.26 14.55 14.88
C THR A 238 13.52 13.67 16.11
N VAL A 239 14.17 12.50 15.93
CA VAL A 239 14.64 11.64 17.03
C VAL A 239 15.81 12.28 17.78
N ASP A 240 16.83 12.81 17.09
CA ASP A 240 17.97 13.52 17.71
C ASP A 240 17.50 14.68 18.59
N LYS A 241 16.49 15.42 18.11
CA LYS A 241 15.90 16.56 18.81
C LYS A 241 14.76 16.21 19.75
N LYS A 242 14.47 14.92 19.94
CA LYS A 242 13.41 14.41 20.83
C LYS A 242 12.01 14.98 20.50
N LEU A 243 11.79 15.47 19.27
CA LEU A 243 10.49 15.87 18.75
C LEU A 243 9.58 14.65 18.51
N ILE A 244 10.23 13.51 18.23
CA ILE A 244 9.68 12.16 18.25
C ILE A 244 10.47 11.36 19.29
N SER A 245 9.78 10.54 20.09
CA SER A 245 10.44 9.77 21.15
C SER A 245 11.46 8.78 20.57
N PRO A 246 12.72 8.77 21.05
CA PRO A 246 13.73 7.80 20.63
C PRO A 246 13.46 6.38 21.16
N SER A 247 12.66 6.25 22.22
CA SER A 247 12.47 4.97 22.93
C SER A 247 11.49 4.01 22.25
N ARG A 248 10.72 4.48 21.27
CA ARG A 248 9.72 3.64 20.59
C ARG A 248 10.28 3.15 19.27
N ALA A 249 10.77 1.91 19.29
CA ALA A 249 11.38 1.27 18.13
C ALA A 249 10.44 1.17 16.91
N SER A 250 9.11 1.12 17.14
CA SER A 250 8.11 1.09 16.07
C SER A 250 8.01 2.39 15.27
N ASN A 251 8.47 3.54 15.80
CA ASN A 251 8.27 4.83 15.12
C ASN A 251 8.90 4.85 13.72
N LYS A 252 10.01 4.14 13.50
CA LYS A 252 10.60 4.00 12.15
C LYS A 252 9.69 3.22 11.21
N ILE A 253 9.05 2.16 11.70
CA ILE A 253 8.06 1.39 10.94
C ILE A 253 6.85 2.27 10.63
N ASP A 254 6.34 3.00 11.61
CA ASP A 254 5.22 3.92 11.43
C ASP A 254 5.56 4.92 10.30
N LEU A 255 6.70 5.61 10.36
CA LEU A 255 7.08 6.57 9.32
C LEU A 255 7.34 5.94 7.94
N SER A 256 7.70 4.66 7.85
CA SER A 256 7.94 4.00 6.55
C SER A 256 6.67 3.85 5.70
N TYR A 257 5.47 3.99 6.29
CA TYR A 257 4.23 4.15 5.53
C TYR A 257 4.28 5.39 4.62
N LEU A 258 4.99 6.45 5.03
CA LEU A 258 5.09 7.69 4.25
C LEU A 258 5.88 7.52 2.95
N TYR A 259 6.70 6.48 2.81
CA TYR A 259 7.32 6.14 1.52
C TYR A 259 6.28 5.83 0.43
N TYR A 260 5.06 5.46 0.82
CA TYR A 260 3.99 5.04 -0.08
C TYR A 260 2.89 6.08 -0.27
N LEU A 261 3.01 7.26 0.38
CA LEU A 261 2.14 8.40 0.11
C LEU A 261 2.05 8.73 -1.38
N PRO A 262 3.15 8.75 -2.18
CA PRO A 262 3.08 9.07 -3.60
C PRO A 262 2.19 8.13 -4.45
N PHE A 263 1.73 7.03 -3.86
CA PHE A 263 0.91 6.00 -4.50
C PHE A 263 -0.52 5.95 -3.96
N ALA A 264 -0.98 7.00 -3.28
CA ALA A 264 -2.35 7.10 -2.78
C ALA A 264 -2.95 8.50 -2.96
N GLN A 265 -4.27 8.59 -2.90
CA GLN A 265 -5.02 9.84 -2.82
C GLN A 265 -5.41 10.15 -1.37
N ILE A 266 -5.63 9.12 -0.56
CA ILE A 266 -5.98 9.25 0.85
C ILE A 266 -4.97 8.46 1.69
N PHE A 267 -4.53 9.03 2.81
CA PHE A 267 -3.90 8.28 3.89
C PHE A 267 -4.81 8.24 5.12
N VAL A 268 -5.19 7.04 5.55
CA VAL A 268 -6.03 6.83 6.73
C VAL A 268 -5.18 6.23 7.85
N SER A 269 -5.27 6.84 9.04
CA SER A 269 -4.56 6.32 10.21
C SER A 269 -5.23 6.74 11.51
N ASN A 270 -5.18 5.87 12.52
CA ASN A 270 -5.58 6.21 13.89
C ASN A 270 -4.37 6.48 14.81
N ASP A 271 -3.15 6.44 14.27
CA ASP A 271 -1.93 6.70 15.03
C ASP A 271 -1.66 8.22 15.17
N LYS A 272 -1.25 8.62 16.38
CA LYS A 272 -1.00 10.03 16.73
C LYS A 272 0.23 10.60 16.03
N LEU A 273 1.23 9.78 15.74
CA LEU A 273 2.43 10.18 15.01
C LEU A 273 2.09 10.48 13.55
N HIS A 274 1.34 9.60 12.89
CA HIS A 274 0.82 9.84 11.55
C HIS A 274 0.02 11.15 11.48
N ARG A 275 -0.92 11.37 12.41
CA ARG A 275 -1.70 12.62 12.44
C ARG A 275 -0.85 13.89 12.53
N ARG A 276 0.32 13.83 13.19
CA ARG A 276 1.24 14.96 13.35
C ARG A 276 2.18 15.14 12.16
N VAL A 277 2.65 14.03 11.57
CA VAL A 277 3.75 14.04 10.60
C VAL A 277 3.24 14.01 9.15
N SER A 278 2.23 13.19 8.86
CA SER A 278 1.74 12.98 7.50
C SER A 278 1.38 14.27 6.76
N PRO A 279 0.72 15.29 7.38
CA PRO A 279 0.41 16.55 6.70
C PRO A 279 1.62 17.27 6.10
N LEU A 280 2.83 17.07 6.64
CA LEU A 280 4.06 17.67 6.10
C LEU A 280 4.50 17.02 4.78
N PHE A 281 4.06 15.79 4.50
CA PHE A 281 4.47 14.99 3.35
C PHE A 281 3.40 14.83 2.27
N LEU A 282 2.16 15.30 2.53
CA LEU A 282 1.08 15.24 1.55
C LEU A 282 1.31 16.23 0.41
N GLN A 283 0.98 15.80 -0.80
CA GLN A 283 0.75 16.70 -1.93
C GLN A 283 -0.61 17.40 -1.78
N PRO A 284 -0.83 18.57 -2.43
CA PRO A 284 -2.08 19.33 -2.30
C PRO A 284 -3.35 18.56 -2.63
N GLU A 285 -3.26 17.57 -3.53
CA GLU A 285 -4.37 16.74 -3.98
C GLU A 285 -4.64 15.54 -3.06
N GLN A 286 -3.81 15.32 -2.05
CA GLN A 286 -3.91 14.20 -1.12
C GLN A 286 -4.56 14.59 0.19
N LEU A 287 -5.29 13.65 0.79
CA LEU A 287 -6.02 13.85 2.03
C LEU A 287 -5.51 12.93 3.13
N PHE A 288 -5.38 13.47 4.35
CA PHE A 288 -5.25 12.65 5.55
C PHE A 288 -6.58 12.58 6.27
N ILE A 289 -7.03 11.36 6.59
CA ILE A 289 -8.30 11.13 7.30
C ILE A 289 -8.01 10.37 8.59
N GLY A 290 -8.57 10.86 9.70
CA GLY A 290 -8.47 10.17 10.98
C GLY A 290 -9.22 8.85 10.94
N GLY A 291 -8.62 7.76 11.41
CA GLY A 291 -9.22 6.43 11.37
C GLY A 291 -10.59 6.37 12.04
N GLN A 292 -10.77 7.08 13.17
CA GLN A 292 -12.06 7.17 13.86
C GLN A 292 -13.14 7.84 13.01
N GLU A 293 -12.79 8.91 12.28
CA GLU A 293 -13.71 9.65 11.43
C GLU A 293 -14.25 8.77 10.29
N LEU A 294 -13.36 8.05 9.61
CA LEU A 294 -13.77 7.12 8.56
C LEU A 294 -14.52 5.91 9.13
N LYS A 295 -14.13 5.40 10.30
CA LYS A 295 -14.84 4.31 10.95
C LYS A 295 -16.29 4.68 11.29
N ASP A 296 -16.52 5.87 11.84
CA ASP A 296 -17.86 6.32 12.18
C ASP A 296 -18.74 6.48 10.92
N ASP A 297 -18.16 6.93 9.82
CA ASP A 297 -18.84 6.96 8.51
C ASP A 297 -19.13 5.56 7.97
N LEU A 298 -18.17 4.63 8.03
CA LEU A 298 -18.39 3.22 7.64
C LEU A 298 -19.50 2.56 8.44
N LYS A 299 -19.63 2.90 9.73
CA LYS A 299 -20.73 2.45 10.59
C LYS A 299 -22.07 3.05 10.16
N ALA A 300 -22.09 4.33 9.76
CA ALA A 300 -23.30 4.96 9.23
C ALA A 300 -23.72 4.34 7.89
N LEU A 301 -22.75 4.06 7.01
CA LEU A 301 -22.96 3.36 5.74
C LEU A 301 -23.43 1.92 5.96
N ASP A 302 -22.89 1.23 6.95
CA ASP A 302 -23.36 -0.10 7.35
C ASP A 302 -24.85 -0.09 7.70
N ALA A 303 -25.28 0.89 8.51
CA ALA A 303 -26.68 1.08 8.85
C ALA A 303 -27.54 1.49 7.64
N TYR A 304 -26.98 2.24 6.68
CA TYR A 304 -27.67 2.62 5.44
C TYR A 304 -27.91 1.41 4.54
N TYR A 305 -26.84 0.69 4.15
CA TYR A 305 -26.94 -0.44 3.24
C TYR A 305 -27.70 -1.62 3.84
N SER A 306 -27.71 -1.75 5.17
CA SER A 306 -28.48 -2.81 5.85
C SER A 306 -30.00 -2.65 5.71
N LYS A 307 -30.48 -1.46 5.31
CA LYS A 307 -31.91 -1.21 5.07
C LYS A 307 -32.36 -1.60 3.66
N LEU A 308 -31.42 -1.97 2.78
CA LEU A 308 -31.77 -2.32 1.42
C LEU A 308 -32.56 -3.64 1.37
N PRO A 309 -33.50 -3.77 0.42
CA PRO A 309 -34.24 -5.01 0.20
C PRO A 309 -33.34 -6.23 -0.01
N GLY A 310 -33.78 -7.40 0.46
CA GLY A 310 -32.99 -8.63 0.37
C GLY A 310 -32.63 -9.07 -1.05
N ASN A 311 -33.46 -8.72 -2.04
CA ASN A 311 -33.18 -8.95 -3.47
C ASN A 311 -32.06 -8.06 -4.01
N GLU A 312 -31.88 -6.84 -3.49
CA GLU A 312 -30.74 -5.99 -3.84
C GLU A 312 -29.46 -6.51 -3.18
N LEU A 313 -29.52 -6.86 -1.89
CA LEU A 313 -28.39 -7.43 -1.16
C LEU A 313 -27.90 -8.77 -1.76
N ALA A 314 -28.80 -9.53 -2.41
CA ALA A 314 -28.45 -10.78 -3.09
C ALA A 314 -27.52 -10.58 -4.30
N GLN A 315 -27.45 -9.36 -4.86
CA GLN A 315 -26.53 -9.00 -5.96
C GLN A 315 -25.08 -8.84 -5.47
N GLY A 316 -24.85 -8.89 -4.16
CA GLY A 316 -23.53 -8.81 -3.54
C GLY A 316 -23.07 -7.37 -3.26
N LEU A 317 -22.27 -7.24 -2.20
CA LEU A 317 -21.83 -5.95 -1.68
C LEU A 317 -21.05 -5.12 -2.71
N PHE A 318 -20.21 -5.74 -3.54
CA PHE A 318 -19.43 -4.99 -4.52
C PHE A 318 -20.26 -4.41 -5.68
N HIS A 319 -21.46 -4.93 -5.88
CA HIS A 319 -22.44 -4.35 -6.79
C HIS A 319 -23.21 -3.23 -6.09
N VAL A 320 -23.79 -3.52 -4.93
CA VAL A 320 -24.65 -2.61 -4.17
C VAL A 320 -23.90 -1.37 -3.65
N ALA A 321 -22.69 -1.58 -3.12
CA ALA A 321 -21.79 -0.53 -2.64
C ALA A 321 -20.66 -0.26 -3.65
N ALA A 322 -20.95 -0.36 -4.95
CA ALA A 322 -19.98 -0.01 -5.99
C ALA A 322 -19.55 1.46 -5.92
N ARG A 323 -20.46 2.32 -5.45
CA ARG A 323 -20.33 3.76 -5.20
C ARG A 323 -21.03 4.10 -3.86
N PRO A 324 -20.61 5.14 -3.14
CA PRO A 324 -21.30 5.58 -1.94
C PRO A 324 -22.67 6.16 -2.29
N PRO A 325 -23.59 6.29 -1.32
CA PRO A 325 -24.86 6.99 -1.53
C PRO A 325 -24.60 8.43 -1.97
N ASN A 326 -25.39 8.96 -2.91
CA ASN A 326 -25.26 10.36 -3.33
C ASN A 326 -25.90 11.31 -2.30
N ASP A 327 -25.33 11.31 -1.09
CA ASP A 327 -25.76 12.09 0.06
C ASP A 327 -24.51 12.62 0.78
N ASP A 328 -24.37 13.95 0.83
CA ASP A 328 -23.21 14.62 1.43
C ASP A 328 -23.19 14.55 2.95
N LEU A 329 -24.18 13.93 3.60
CA LEU A 329 -24.09 13.55 5.00
C LEU A 329 -22.95 12.54 5.25
N PHE A 330 -22.68 11.64 4.30
CA PHE A 330 -21.60 10.66 4.41
C PHE A 330 -20.25 11.28 4.07
N LEU A 331 -19.24 11.06 4.92
CA LEU A 331 -17.86 11.45 4.66
C LEU A 331 -17.35 10.82 3.36
N THR A 332 -17.62 9.54 3.15
CA THR A 332 -17.17 8.82 1.95
C THR A 332 -17.67 9.49 0.67
N THR A 333 -18.92 9.97 0.65
CA THR A 333 -19.48 10.69 -0.50
C THR A 333 -18.74 12.00 -0.77
N ARG A 334 -18.48 12.78 0.29
CA ARG A 334 -17.69 14.02 0.18
C ARG A 334 -16.28 13.74 -0.33
N LEU A 335 -15.60 12.71 0.19
CA LEU A 335 -14.27 12.31 -0.25
C LEU A 335 -14.24 11.92 -1.73
N TRP A 336 -15.23 11.13 -2.17
CA TRP A 336 -15.36 10.77 -3.58
C TRP A 336 -15.51 12.02 -4.47
N LYS A 337 -16.42 12.94 -4.12
CA LYS A 337 -16.62 14.19 -4.86
C LYS A 337 -15.36 15.05 -4.89
N THR A 338 -14.72 15.27 -3.75
CA THR A 338 -13.48 16.08 -3.64
C THR A 338 -12.37 15.53 -4.51
N LEU A 339 -12.24 14.20 -4.62
CA LEU A 339 -11.21 13.53 -5.41
C LEU A 339 -11.65 13.24 -6.87
N GLY A 340 -12.78 13.79 -7.31
CA GLY A 340 -13.27 13.67 -8.69
C GLY A 340 -13.87 12.30 -9.05
N HIS A 341 -14.24 11.48 -8.07
CA HIS A 341 -14.89 10.19 -8.31
C HIS A 341 -16.42 10.34 -8.41
N PRO A 342 -17.08 9.62 -9.33
CA PRO A 342 -18.53 9.72 -9.53
C PRO A 342 -19.30 9.04 -8.41
N VAL A 343 -20.30 9.73 -7.84
CA VAL A 343 -21.19 9.19 -6.79
C VAL A 343 -22.60 8.84 -7.29
N GLU A 344 -22.94 9.28 -8.50
CA GLU A 344 -24.21 8.91 -9.14
C GLU A 344 -24.26 7.39 -9.36
N PRO A 345 -25.43 6.74 -9.32
CA PRO A 345 -25.51 5.32 -9.65
C PRO A 345 -25.00 5.07 -11.09
N PRO A 346 -24.31 3.95 -11.35
CA PRO A 346 -23.94 3.61 -12.72
C PRO A 346 -25.20 3.55 -13.58
N ARG A 347 -25.14 4.07 -14.81
CA ARG A 347 -26.22 3.82 -15.78
C ARG A 347 -26.39 2.32 -15.91
N ALA A 348 -27.64 1.85 -15.89
CA ALA A 348 -27.96 0.45 -16.06
C ALA A 348 -27.21 -0.08 -17.29
N SER A 349 -26.30 -1.03 -17.06
CA SER A 349 -25.65 -1.72 -18.16
C SER A 349 -26.70 -2.59 -18.84
N PRO A 350 -26.67 -2.73 -20.18
CA PRO A 350 -27.55 -3.68 -20.85
C PRO A 350 -27.38 -5.08 -20.23
N PRO A 351 -28.45 -5.89 -20.20
CA PRO A 351 -28.43 -7.20 -19.56
C PRO A 351 -27.25 -8.03 -20.07
N GLU A 352 -26.56 -8.72 -19.16
CA GLU A 352 -25.39 -9.55 -19.46
C GLU A 352 -25.74 -10.61 -20.51
N GLY A 353 -25.41 -10.33 -21.77
CA GLY A 353 -25.45 -11.29 -22.87
C GLY A 353 -24.18 -12.16 -22.91
N PRO A 354 -23.88 -12.84 -24.05
CA PRO A 354 -22.72 -13.73 -24.25
C PRO A 354 -21.32 -13.09 -24.05
N LEU A 355 -21.27 -11.82 -23.64
CA LEU A 355 -20.07 -11.08 -23.26
C LEU A 355 -19.29 -11.76 -22.13
N SER A 356 -19.95 -12.45 -21.20
CA SER A 356 -19.30 -13.10 -20.05
C SER A 356 -18.42 -14.29 -20.46
N ALA A 357 -18.90 -15.15 -21.37
CA ALA A 357 -18.13 -16.29 -21.88
C ALA A 357 -16.91 -15.84 -22.68
N TYR A 358 -17.06 -14.81 -23.52
CA TYR A 358 -15.96 -14.22 -24.29
C TYR A 358 -14.90 -13.58 -23.37
N LEU A 359 -15.31 -12.83 -22.35
CA LEU A 359 -14.37 -12.24 -21.38
C LEU A 359 -13.65 -13.30 -20.55
N LEU A 360 -14.35 -14.37 -20.14
CA LEU A 360 -13.73 -15.50 -19.43
C LEU A 360 -12.71 -16.24 -20.29
N ASP A 361 -13.03 -16.47 -21.58
CA ASP A 361 -12.09 -17.06 -22.54
C ASP A 361 -10.83 -16.21 -22.70
N ARG A 362 -10.97 -14.87 -22.81
CA ARG A 362 -9.83 -13.95 -22.86
C ARG A 362 -8.95 -14.02 -21.61
N VAL A 363 -9.56 -14.03 -20.43
CA VAL A 363 -8.83 -14.16 -19.16
C VAL A 363 -8.06 -15.49 -19.11
N ARG A 364 -8.68 -16.60 -19.49
CA ARG A 364 -8.02 -17.92 -19.54
C ARG A 364 -6.85 -17.93 -20.50
N LYS A 365 -7.01 -17.37 -21.70
CA LYS A 365 -5.93 -17.27 -22.70
C LYS A 365 -4.74 -16.44 -22.21
N LEU A 366 -4.98 -15.35 -21.48
CA LEU A 366 -3.90 -14.57 -20.85
C LEU A 366 -3.17 -15.39 -19.77
N GLU A 367 -3.92 -16.10 -18.93
CA GLU A 367 -3.36 -16.96 -17.89
C GLU A 367 -2.51 -18.09 -18.49
N GLU A 368 -3.00 -18.77 -19.53
CA GLU A 368 -2.26 -19.82 -20.25
C GLU A 368 -0.99 -19.28 -20.91
N GLY A 369 -1.09 -18.10 -21.55
CA GLY A 369 0.07 -17.42 -22.11
C GLY A 369 1.12 -17.12 -21.04
N ALA A 370 0.72 -16.57 -19.90
CA ALA A 370 1.62 -16.27 -18.80
C ALA A 370 2.28 -17.53 -18.21
N LYS A 371 1.56 -18.66 -18.16
CA LYS A 371 2.08 -19.95 -17.68
C LYS A 371 2.95 -20.69 -18.69
N SER A 372 2.83 -20.39 -19.98
CA SER A 372 3.58 -21.06 -21.04
C SER A 372 5.10 -20.85 -20.96
N GLY A 373 5.55 -19.81 -20.25
CA GLY A 373 6.98 -19.52 -20.05
C GLY A 373 7.72 -19.06 -21.31
N VAL A 374 7.00 -18.79 -22.40
CA VAL A 374 7.57 -18.27 -23.65
C VAL A 374 8.16 -16.89 -23.36
N ARG A 375 9.47 -16.73 -23.59
CA ARG A 375 10.16 -15.46 -23.42
C ARG A 375 10.00 -14.62 -24.69
N GLU A 376 9.11 -13.66 -24.63
CA GLU A 376 8.97 -12.62 -25.65
C GLU A 376 9.66 -11.32 -25.19
N THR A 377 10.15 -10.55 -26.15
CA THR A 377 10.66 -9.19 -25.91
C THR A 377 9.54 -8.17 -26.10
N PHE A 378 9.46 -7.23 -25.16
CA PHE A 378 8.50 -6.15 -25.13
C PHE A 378 9.24 -4.83 -25.02
N GLU A 379 8.83 -3.85 -25.82
CA GLU A 379 9.30 -2.49 -25.68
C GLU A 379 8.68 -1.85 -24.42
N PRO A 380 9.41 -0.97 -23.71
CA PRO A 380 8.86 -0.28 -22.54
C PRO A 380 7.57 0.50 -22.80
N SER A 381 7.38 1.00 -24.03
CA SER A 381 6.16 1.70 -24.46
C SER A 381 4.95 0.77 -24.54
N GLU A 382 5.15 -0.49 -24.96
CA GLU A 382 4.06 -1.48 -25.05
C GLU A 382 3.54 -1.90 -23.68
N LEU A 383 4.41 -1.90 -22.67
CA LEU A 383 4.06 -2.27 -21.30
C LEU A 383 3.46 -1.12 -20.51
N ARG A 384 3.67 0.13 -20.95
CA ARG A 384 3.11 1.32 -20.31
C ARG A 384 1.60 1.43 -20.55
N ASP A 385 1.15 1.03 -21.75
CA ASP A 385 -0.26 1.07 -22.14
C ASP A 385 -0.67 -0.28 -22.80
N PRO A 386 -0.79 -1.35 -22.00
CA PRO A 386 -1.19 -2.64 -22.52
C PRO A 386 -2.67 -2.62 -22.93
N HIS A 387 -3.01 -3.38 -23.96
CA HIS A 387 -4.38 -3.49 -24.48
C HIS A 387 -5.33 -4.19 -23.49
N GLU A 388 -4.78 -5.02 -22.61
CA GLU A 388 -5.54 -5.79 -21.63
C GLU A 388 -4.73 -6.02 -20.36
N VAL A 389 -5.39 -5.88 -19.21
CA VAL A 389 -4.82 -6.22 -17.90
C VAL A 389 -5.78 -7.17 -17.20
N SER A 390 -5.25 -8.29 -16.72
CA SER A 390 -6.00 -9.26 -15.93
C SER A 390 -5.31 -9.51 -14.61
N ILE A 391 -6.09 -9.54 -13.52
CA ILE A 391 -5.58 -9.74 -12.15
C ILE A 391 -6.37 -10.89 -11.51
N GLN A 392 -5.67 -11.95 -11.12
CA GLN A 392 -6.25 -13.09 -10.44
C GLN A 392 -6.27 -12.88 -8.92
N ARG A 393 -7.41 -13.17 -8.27
CA ARG A 393 -7.61 -12.99 -6.82
C ARG A 393 -8.49 -14.10 -6.25
N LEU A 394 -8.21 -14.53 -5.02
CA LEU A 394 -9.13 -15.33 -4.22
C LEU A 394 -9.96 -14.42 -3.32
N ILE A 395 -11.28 -14.46 -3.49
CA ILE A 395 -12.22 -13.60 -2.78
C ILE A 395 -13.19 -14.48 -2.00
N PRO A 396 -13.40 -14.26 -0.69
CA PRO A 396 -14.39 -14.99 0.07
C PRO A 396 -15.80 -14.64 -0.42
N THR A 397 -16.71 -15.61 -0.37
CA THR A 397 -18.11 -15.39 -0.78
C THR A 397 -18.85 -14.44 0.16
N LYS A 398 -18.50 -14.49 1.45
CA LYS A 398 -19.10 -13.70 2.52
C LYS A 398 -18.00 -13.13 3.43
N ARG A 399 -18.20 -11.90 3.92
CA ARG A 399 -17.37 -11.30 4.98
C ARG A 399 -18.29 -10.60 5.99
N GLY A 400 -18.23 -11.05 7.24
CA GLY A 400 -19.14 -10.59 8.28
C GLY A 400 -20.58 -10.97 7.93
N LYS A 401 -21.51 -10.02 7.95
CA LYS A 401 -22.89 -10.21 7.47
C LYS A 401 -23.02 -10.12 5.95
N TRP A 402 -22.06 -9.48 5.28
CA TRP A 402 -22.17 -9.13 3.87
C TRP A 402 -21.84 -10.30 2.94
N GLN A 403 -22.79 -10.61 2.06
CA GLN A 403 -22.51 -11.38 0.85
C GLN A 403 -21.71 -10.48 -0.10
N LEU A 404 -20.51 -10.89 -0.51
CA LEU A 404 -19.62 -10.04 -1.31
C LEU A 404 -19.93 -10.10 -2.82
N LEU A 405 -20.26 -11.29 -3.31
CA LEU A 405 -20.54 -11.58 -4.72
C LEU A 405 -21.98 -12.11 -4.90
N PRO A 406 -22.61 -11.95 -6.08
CA PRO A 406 -23.90 -12.54 -6.38
C PRO A 406 -23.99 -14.02 -5.99
N LYS A 407 -25.11 -14.46 -5.44
CA LYS A 407 -25.31 -15.87 -5.02
C LYS A 407 -25.14 -16.85 -6.18
N ASP A 408 -25.57 -16.45 -7.38
CA ASP A 408 -25.60 -17.29 -8.57
C ASP A 408 -24.18 -17.66 -9.04
N LEU A 409 -23.21 -16.76 -8.84
CA LEU A 409 -21.78 -17.01 -9.10
C LEU A 409 -21.13 -17.95 -8.07
N THR A 410 -21.74 -18.09 -6.89
CA THR A 410 -21.22 -18.96 -5.83
C THR A 410 -21.78 -20.38 -5.90
N ALA A 411 -22.93 -20.58 -6.56
CA ALA A 411 -23.54 -21.89 -6.75
C ALA A 411 -22.82 -22.76 -7.81
N SER A 412 -22.21 -22.16 -8.84
CA SER A 412 -21.60 -22.92 -9.94
C SER A 412 -20.23 -23.55 -9.64
N LYS A 413 -19.66 -23.34 -8.45
CA LYS A 413 -18.39 -23.95 -8.01
C LYS A 413 -18.57 -25.12 -7.04
N ALA A 414 -19.81 -25.51 -6.73
CA ALA A 414 -20.13 -26.59 -5.80
C ALA A 414 -20.65 -27.86 -6.49
N GLU A 415 -20.62 -27.92 -7.83
CA GLU A 415 -20.90 -29.12 -8.63
C GLU A 415 -19.63 -29.71 -9.25
#